data_AF-A0A2D5Z4X2-F1
#
_entry.id   AF-A0A2D5Z4X2-F1
#
_cell.length_a   1.000
_cell.length_b   1.000
_cell.length_c   1.000
_cell.angle_alpha   90.00
_cell.angle_beta   90.00
_cell.angle_gamma   90.00
#
_symmetry.space_group_name_H-M   'P 1'
#
loop_
_entity.id
_entity.type
_entity.pdbx_description
1 polymer ?
#
loop_
_entity_poly.entity_id
_entity_poly.type
_entity_poly.pdbx_seq_one_letter_code
_entity_poly.pdbx_strand_id
1 'polypeptide(L)'
;MSTTPQDHESSTFVYEFKSGKRVELPAFQSLMTFGRARRLRKLDEAEQTFALVEEVCGEDSPEMAILDEMDLPETAAFFSAWQSHSGVSVGESSGSSA
;
A
#
# COMPACT_ATOMS: atom_id res chain seq x y z
N MET A 1 3.06 25.56 24.15
CA MET A 1 3.52 24.33 23.47
C MET A 1 2.55 24.10 22.33
N SER A 2 2.86 24.63 21.16
CA SER A 2 2.02 24.49 19.97
C SER A 2 2.52 23.27 19.20
N THR A 3 1.92 22.11 19.46
CA THR A 3 2.13 20.94 18.59
C THR A 3 1.18 21.14 17.41
N THR A 4 1.74 21.54 16.27
CA THR A 4 1.04 21.63 14.99
C THR A 4 0.28 20.33 14.75
N PRO A 5 -1.02 20.35 14.38
CA PRO A 5 -1.69 19.16 13.88
C PRO A 5 -0.88 18.65 12.68
N GLN A 6 -0.46 17.39 12.68
CA GLN A 6 -0.02 16.77 11.44
C GLN A 6 -1.25 16.72 10.54
N ASP A 7 -1.37 17.69 9.64
CA ASP A 7 -2.21 17.59 8.48
C ASP A 7 -1.74 16.33 7.73
N HIS A 8 -2.51 15.25 7.85
CA HIS A 8 -2.37 14.08 7.00
C HIS A 8 -2.77 14.53 5.59
N GLU A 9 -1.86 15.18 4.86
CA GLU A 9 -1.98 15.29 3.42
C GLU A 9 -2.19 13.88 2.90
N SER A 10 -3.33 13.68 2.23
CA SER A 10 -3.70 12.43 1.61
C SER A 10 -2.76 12.22 0.41
N SER A 11 -1.56 11.71 0.68
CA SER A 11 -0.60 11.41 -0.37
C SER A 11 -1.16 10.27 -1.22
N THR A 12 -1.34 10.51 -2.51
CA THR A 12 -1.72 9.49 -3.49
C THR A 12 -0.48 8.66 -3.81
N PHE A 13 -0.64 7.34 -3.87
CA PHE A 13 0.33 6.41 -4.43
C PHE A 13 0.03 6.21 -5.93
N VAL A 14 1.06 6.36 -6.75
CA VAL A 14 0.97 6.14 -8.20
C VAL A 14 2.04 5.12 -8.57
N TYR A 15 1.63 4.08 -9.29
CA TYR A 15 2.53 3.03 -9.76
C TYR A 15 2.32 2.77 -11.26
N GLU A 16 3.42 2.71 -12.01
CA GLU A 16 3.44 2.37 -13.43
C GLU A 16 4.10 1.00 -13.61
N PHE A 17 3.35 0.06 -14.18
CA PHE A 17 3.84 -1.29 -14.50
C PHE A 17 4.70 -1.28 -15.77
N LYS A 18 5.47 -2.34 -16.01
CA LYS A 18 6.32 -2.45 -17.21
C LYS A 18 5.52 -2.44 -18.50
N SER A 19 4.26 -2.85 -18.44
CA SER A 19 3.29 -2.80 -19.54
C SER A 19 2.86 -1.36 -19.92
N GLY A 20 3.22 -0.36 -19.12
CA GLY A 20 2.77 1.04 -19.26
C GLY A 20 1.39 1.29 -18.66
N LYS A 21 0.75 0.28 -18.04
CA LYS A 21 -0.48 0.47 -17.26
C LYS A 21 -0.16 1.15 -15.94
N ARG A 22 -1.09 1.99 -15.47
CA ARG A 22 -0.92 2.80 -14.25
C ARG A 22 -2.06 2.57 -13.28
N VAL A 23 -1.72 2.43 -12.00
CA VAL A 23 -2.66 2.32 -10.89
C VAL A 23 -2.43 3.50 -9.94
N GLU A 24 -3.53 4.09 -9.46
CA GLU A 24 -3.52 5.15 -8.46
C GLU A 24 -4.34 4.73 -7.25
N LEU A 25 -3.71 4.69 -6.07
CA LEU A 25 -4.36 4.34 -4.82
C LEU A 25 -4.07 5.42 -3.76
N PRO A 26 -4.88 5.55 -2.69
CA PRO A 26 -4.45 6.26 -1.49
C PRO A 26 -3.15 5.66 -0.93
N ALA A 27 -2.29 6.48 -0.32
CA ALA A 27 -1.12 5.96 0.39
C ALA A 27 -1.54 4.94 1.46
N PHE A 28 -0.78 3.86 1.59
CA PHE A 28 -1.09 2.76 2.51
C PHE A 28 -1.39 3.22 3.94
N GLN A 29 -0.58 4.14 4.49
CA GLN A 29 -0.77 4.64 5.86
C GLN A 29 -2.05 5.48 6.03
N SER A 30 -2.54 6.14 4.98
CA SER A 30 -3.81 6.87 5.03
C SER A 30 -5.00 5.94 5.27
N LEU A 31 -4.84 4.64 4.96
CA LEU A 31 -5.85 3.61 5.16
C LEU A 31 -5.80 3.03 6.58
N MET A 32 -4.68 3.15 7.29
CA MET A 32 -4.46 2.44 8.55
C MET A 32 -5.04 3.20 9.74
N THR A 33 -6.35 3.08 9.95
CA THR A 33 -7.01 3.45 11.22
C THR A 33 -6.89 2.33 12.25
N PHE A 34 -6.92 2.65 13.55
CA PHE A 34 -6.90 1.62 14.60
C PHE A 34 -8.06 0.63 14.46
N GLY A 35 -9.24 1.09 14.02
CA GLY A 35 -10.38 0.23 13.75
C GLY A 35 -10.09 -0.79 12.65
N ARG A 36 -9.44 -0.37 11.56
CA ARG A 36 -9.04 -1.25 10.45
C ARG A 36 -7.94 -2.21 10.89
N ALA A 37 -6.87 -1.71 11.52
CA ALA A 37 -5.79 -2.54 12.07
C ALA A 37 -6.32 -3.61 13.04
N ARG A 38 -7.23 -3.25 13.95
CA ARG A 38 -7.85 -4.20 14.90
C ARG A 38 -8.66 -5.31 14.21
N ARG A 39 -9.30 -5.02 13.07
CA ARG A 39 -10.05 -6.02 12.28
C ARG A 39 -9.09 -6.96 11.54
N LEU A 40 -8.07 -6.39 10.91
CA LEU A 40 -7.11 -7.11 10.07
C LEU A 40 -6.11 -7.96 10.86
N ARG A 41 -5.81 -7.63 12.13
CA ARG A 41 -4.80 -8.30 12.98
C ARG A 41 -4.89 -9.82 13.13
N LYS A 42 -6.00 -10.43 12.70
CA LYS A 42 -6.25 -11.87 12.77
C LYS A 42 -5.87 -12.61 11.50
N LEU A 43 -5.72 -11.89 10.40
CA LEU A 43 -5.26 -12.41 9.11
C LEU A 43 -3.73 -12.41 9.09
N ASP A 44 -3.12 -13.25 8.26
CA ASP A 44 -1.70 -13.11 7.96
C ASP A 44 -1.44 -11.87 7.09
N GLU A 45 -0.18 -11.46 7.00
CA GLU A 45 0.22 -10.22 6.34
C GLU A 45 -0.20 -10.13 4.86
N ALA A 46 -0.18 -11.27 4.14
CA ALA A 46 -0.60 -11.30 2.74
C ALA A 46 -2.12 -11.09 2.64
N GLU A 47 -2.90 -11.84 3.41
CA GLU A 47 -4.36 -11.69 3.47
C GLU A 47 -4.79 -10.28 3.94
N GLN A 48 -4.04 -9.66 4.86
CA GLN A 48 -4.28 -8.26 5.24
C GLN A 48 -4.09 -7.30 4.07
N THR A 49 -3.03 -7.51 3.28
CA THR A 49 -2.71 -6.65 2.12
C THR A 49 -3.75 -6.83 1.01
N PHE A 50 -4.18 -8.06 0.74
CA PHE A 50 -5.25 -8.34 -0.22
C PHE A 50 -6.58 -7.71 0.21
N ALA A 51 -6.99 -7.91 1.47
CA ALA A 51 -8.21 -7.30 1.98
C ALA A 51 -8.18 -5.75 1.86
N LEU A 52 -7.01 -5.13 2.03
CA LEU A 52 -6.84 -3.69 1.86
C LEU A 52 -6.97 -3.24 0.41
N VAL A 53 -6.31 -3.92 -0.53
CA VAL A 53 -6.38 -3.51 -1.95
C VAL A 53 -7.78 -3.73 -2.52
N GLU A 54 -8.44 -4.82 -2.16
CA GLU A 54 -9.82 -5.10 -2.55
C GLU A 54 -10.80 -4.06 -1.99
N GLU A 55 -10.65 -3.67 -0.72
CA GLU A 55 -11.49 -2.64 -0.10
C GLU A 55 -11.30 -1.27 -0.77
N VAL A 56 -10.08 -0.96 -1.22
CA VAL A 56 -9.73 0.36 -1.78
C VAL A 56 -10.08 0.48 -3.25
N CYS A 57 -9.74 -0.52 -4.05
CA CYS A 57 -10.07 -0.54 -5.47
C CYS A 57 -11.57 -0.77 -5.65
N GLY A 58 -12.13 -1.76 -4.95
CA GLY A 58 -13.41 -2.36 -5.30
C GLY A 58 -13.24 -3.45 -6.36
N GLU A 59 -14.10 -4.47 -6.31
CA GLU A 59 -14.03 -5.67 -7.16
C GLU A 59 -14.07 -5.35 -8.67
N ASP A 60 -14.92 -4.39 -9.08
CA ASP A 60 -15.12 -4.03 -10.49
C ASP A 60 -14.33 -2.78 -10.94
N SER A 61 -13.29 -2.39 -10.20
CA SER A 61 -12.56 -1.15 -10.50
C SER A 61 -11.55 -1.32 -11.66
N PRO A 62 -11.28 -0.25 -12.43
CA PRO A 62 -10.23 -0.28 -13.44
C PRO A 62 -8.85 -0.66 -12.88
N GLU A 63 -8.54 -0.22 -11.65
CA GLU A 63 -7.31 -0.55 -10.96
C GLU A 63 -7.23 -2.04 -10.63
N MET A 64 -8.32 -2.64 -10.14
CA MET A 64 -8.37 -4.08 -9.88
C MET A 64 -8.22 -4.89 -11.18
N ALA A 65 -8.91 -4.47 -12.25
CA ALA A 65 -8.75 -5.10 -13.57
C ALA A 65 -7.31 -5.03 -14.11
N ILE A 66 -6.57 -3.96 -13.80
CA ILE A 66 -5.14 -3.88 -14.15
C ILE A 66 -4.35 -4.90 -13.32
N LEU A 67 -4.57 -4.97 -12.01
CA LEU A 67 -3.87 -5.87 -11.10
C LEU A 67 -4.10 -7.35 -11.45
N ASP A 68 -5.33 -7.73 -11.81
CA ASP A 68 -5.69 -9.09 -12.22
C ASP A 68 -4.94 -9.58 -13.47
N GLU A 69 -4.48 -8.66 -14.31
CA GLU A 69 -3.70 -8.98 -15.51
C GLU A 69 -2.18 -9.07 -15.25
N MET A 70 -1.70 -8.64 -14.07
CA MET A 70 -0.28 -8.62 -13.75
C MET A 70 0.22 -9.99 -13.30
N ASP A 71 1.50 -10.27 -13.57
CA ASP A 71 2.12 -11.48 -13.04
C ASP A 71 2.43 -11.35 -11.54
N LEU A 72 2.64 -12.49 -10.88
CA LEU A 72 2.92 -12.52 -9.44
C LEU A 72 4.16 -11.69 -9.04
N PRO A 73 5.29 -11.73 -9.78
CA PRO A 73 6.43 -10.84 -9.52
C PRO A 73 6.11 -9.33 -9.59
N GLU A 74 5.38 -8.88 -10.61
CA GLU A 74 5.00 -7.48 -10.78
C GLU A 74 4.02 -7.04 -9.68
N THR A 75 3.07 -7.90 -9.33
CA THR A 75 2.10 -7.66 -8.26
C THR A 75 2.78 -7.59 -6.88
N ALA A 76 3.77 -8.45 -6.62
CA ALA A 76 4.57 -8.38 -5.40
C ALA A 76 5.38 -7.07 -5.30
N ALA A 77 5.98 -6.63 -6.40
CA ALA A 77 6.70 -5.36 -6.47
C ALA A 77 5.78 -4.16 -6.22
N PHE A 78 4.57 -4.20 -6.79
CA PHE A 78 3.52 -3.21 -6.55
C PHE A 78 3.14 -3.13 -5.07
N PHE A 79 2.83 -4.25 -4.41
CA PHE A 79 2.46 -4.25 -2.99
C PHE A 79 3.59 -3.76 -2.08
N SER A 80 4.83 -4.17 -2.38
CA SER A 80 6.00 -3.69 -1.65
C SER A 80 6.18 -2.18 -1.79
N ALA A 81 6.02 -1.65 -3.01
CA ALA A 81 6.11 -0.22 -3.28
C ALA A 81 4.97 0.56 -2.59
N TRP A 82 3.74 0.04 -2.62
CA TRP A 82 2.58 0.69 -2.01
C TRP A 82 2.73 0.82 -0.49
N GLN A 83 3.19 -0.24 0.17
CA GLN A 83 3.49 -0.23 1.60
C GLN A 83 4.63 0.75 1.92
N SER A 84 5.69 0.74 1.12
CA SER A 84 6.89 1.58 1.31
C SER A 84 6.67 3.07 1.01
N HIS A 85 5.74 3.42 0.12
CA HIS A 85 5.39 4.81 -0.24
C HIS A 85 4.96 5.64 0.97
N SER A 86 4.52 4.98 2.04
CA SER A 86 4.12 5.63 3.28
C SER A 86 5.28 6.05 4.21
N GLY A 87 6.53 5.81 3.80
CA GLY A 87 7.72 6.12 4.62
C GLY A 87 7.99 5.08 5.72
N VAL A 88 7.21 3.99 5.79
CA VAL A 88 7.58 2.79 6.54
C VAL A 88 8.47 1.95 5.63
N SER A 89 9.77 2.16 5.71
CA SER A 89 10.72 1.15 5.24
C SER A 89 10.50 -0.11 6.08
N VAL A 90 9.81 -1.09 5.50
CA VAL A 90 9.76 -2.44 6.06
C VAL A 90 11.17 -3.02 5.90
N GLY A 91 12.02 -2.82 6.91
CA GLY A 91 13.19 -3.66 7.13
C GLY A 91 14.54 -3.20 6.56
N GLU A 92 14.72 -1.99 6.04
CA GLU A 92 16.10 -1.47 5.89
C GLU A 92 16.58 -0.90 7.23
N SER A 93 16.89 -1.79 8.16
CA SER A 93 17.93 -1.47 9.13
C SER A 93 19.19 -1.19 8.33
N SER A 94 19.77 0.00 8.51
CA SER A 94 21.15 0.29 8.15
C SER A 94 22.08 -0.74 8.80
N GLY A 95 22.25 -1.88 8.15
CA GLY A 95 23.39 -2.77 8.29
C GLY A 95 24.55 -2.24 7.45
N SER A 96 24.83 -0.93 7.54
CA SER A 96 26.11 -0.39 7.12
C SER A 96 27.05 -0.60 8.30
N SER A 97 27.92 -1.59 8.18
CA SER A 97 29.12 -1.69 9.01
C SER A 97 30.21 -2.32 8.16
N ALA A 98 31.08 -1.42 7.69
CA ALA A 98 32.53 -1.52 7.45
C ALA A 98 33.12 -2.85 6.96
#